data_AF-A0A9Q0WR04-F1
#
_entry.id   AF-A0A9Q0WR04-F1
#
_cell.length_a   1.000
_cell.length_b   1.000
_cell.length_c   1.000
_cell.angle_alpha   90.00
_cell.angle_beta   90.00
_cell.angle_gamma   90.00
#
_symmetry.space_group_name_H-M   'P 1'
#
loop_
_entity.id
_entity.type
_entity.pdbx_description
1 polymer ?
#
loop_
_entity_poly.entity_id
_entity_poly.type
_entity_poly.pdbx_seq_one_letter_code
_entity_poly.pdbx_strand_id
1 'polypeptide(L)'
;MSTAKTNTMIYQDVFSCVPNDVIHTRAALRQSTVLWKDRLGHTTIDLGIAPQKLESYQNGDIKNTDPLERLQSVRGHLVSFPLDFMSKEDLRPVFNESEYYASQVFY
;
A
#
# COMPACT_ATOMS: atom_id res chain seq x y z
N MET A 1 16.42 13.25 3.16
CA MET A 1 15.30 12.69 2.38
C MET A 1 15.54 11.27 1.84
N SER A 2 16.78 10.78 1.70
CA SER A 2 17.02 9.42 1.17
C SER A 2 16.37 8.32 2.01
N THR A 3 16.53 8.34 3.35
CA THR A 3 15.98 7.31 4.25
C THR A 3 14.47 7.13 4.13
N ALA A 4 13.72 8.24 4.07
CA ALA A 4 12.26 8.21 3.95
C ALA A 4 11.81 7.47 2.68
N LYS A 5 12.45 7.76 1.55
CA LYS A 5 12.15 7.11 0.26
C LYS A 5 12.55 5.63 0.28
N THR A 6 13.74 5.31 0.80
CA THR A 6 14.22 3.93 0.90
C THR A 6 13.31 3.07 1.77
N ASN A 7 12.93 3.55 2.95
CA ASN A 7 12.01 2.84 3.83
C ASN A 7 10.64 2.66 3.18
N THR A 8 10.09 3.70 2.53
CA THR A 8 8.82 3.57 1.77
C THR A 8 8.90 2.48 0.71
N MET A 9 9.98 2.42 -0.07
CA MET A 9 10.16 1.36 -1.07
C MET A 9 10.20 -0.03 -0.43
N ILE A 10 10.92 -0.21 0.69
CA ILE A 10 10.99 -1.49 1.39
C ILE A 10 9.61 -1.93 1.90
N TYR A 11 8.87 -1.02 2.55
CA TYR A 11 7.52 -1.34 3.03
C TYR A 11 6.55 -1.66 1.89
N GLN A 12 6.64 -0.93 0.78
CA GLN A 12 5.85 -1.19 -0.42
C GLN A 12 6.18 -2.57 -1.02
N ASP A 13 7.47 -2.90 -1.14
CA ASP A 13 7.94 -4.18 -1.68
C ASP A 13 7.44 -5.35 -0.83
N VAL A 14 7.57 -5.25 0.49
CA VAL A 14 7.32 -6.36 1.42
C VAL A 14 5.84 -6.54 1.72
N PHE A 15 5.09 -5.45 1.91
CA PHE A 15 3.71 -5.51 2.39
C PHE A 15 2.69 -5.00 1.38
N SER A 16 3.10 -4.16 0.42
CA SER A 16 2.18 -3.38 -0.42
C SER A 16 1.10 -2.67 0.39
N CYS A 17 1.51 -2.13 1.54
CA CYS A 17 0.66 -1.43 2.50
C CYS A 17 0.03 -0.16 1.89
N VAL A 18 -1.09 0.28 2.45
CA VAL A 18 -1.70 1.58 2.12
C VAL A 18 -1.49 2.58 3.27
N PRO A 19 -1.48 3.90 2.99
CA PRO A 19 -1.56 4.53 1.66
C PRO A 19 -0.24 4.40 0.86
N ASN A 20 -0.32 4.44 -0.47
CA ASN A 20 0.85 4.46 -1.37
C ASN A 20 0.59 5.17 -2.71
N ASP A 21 1.64 5.64 -3.38
CA ASP A 21 1.53 6.40 -4.63
C ASP A 21 1.29 5.54 -5.88
N VAL A 22 1.12 4.22 -5.74
CA VAL A 22 0.84 3.32 -6.88
C VAL A 22 -0.67 3.19 -7.10
N ILE A 23 -1.46 3.36 -6.04
CA ILE A 23 -2.92 3.20 -6.06
C ILE A 23 -3.58 4.57 -6.21
N HIS A 24 -3.99 4.89 -7.44
CA HIS A 24 -4.63 6.17 -7.75
C HIS A 24 -6.18 6.13 -7.71
N THR A 25 -6.79 4.93 -7.70
CA THR A 25 -8.26 4.75 -7.79
C THR A 25 -8.76 3.69 -6.82
N ARG A 26 -10.06 3.75 -6.48
CA ARG A 26 -10.75 2.75 -5.66
C ARG A 26 -10.78 1.38 -6.35
N ALA A 27 -10.85 1.37 -7.68
CA ALA A 27 -10.78 0.15 -8.47
C ALA A 27 -9.39 -0.51 -8.37
N ALA A 28 -8.30 0.27 -8.49
CA ALA A 28 -6.94 -0.22 -8.32
C ALA A 28 -6.71 -0.78 -6.91
N LEU A 29 -7.24 -0.11 -5.88
CA LEU A 29 -7.17 -0.59 -4.49
C LEU A 29 -7.83 -1.97 -4.34
N ARG A 30 -9.04 -2.15 -4.88
CA ARG A 30 -9.73 -3.45 -4.84
C ARG A 30 -8.95 -4.54 -5.58
N GLN A 31 -8.39 -4.20 -6.73
CA GLN A 31 -7.56 -5.14 -7.52
C GLN A 31 -6.29 -5.55 -6.76
N SER A 32 -5.59 -4.61 -6.14
CA SER A 32 -4.43 -4.94 -5.31
C SER A 32 -4.83 -5.85 -4.15
N THR A 33 -5.96 -5.57 -3.48
CA THR A 33 -6.42 -6.41 -2.38
C THR A 33 -6.73 -7.83 -2.80
N VAL A 34 -7.37 -8.02 -3.95
CA VAL A 34 -7.66 -9.35 -4.49
C VAL A 34 -6.37 -10.08 -4.86
N LEU A 35 -5.47 -9.42 -5.59
CA LEU A 35 -4.18 -10.00 -5.99
C LEU A 35 -3.38 -10.50 -4.77
N TRP A 36 -3.33 -9.68 -3.72
CA TRP A 36 -2.60 -10.01 -2.50
C TRP A 36 -3.31 -11.07 -1.65
N LYS A 37 -4.65 -11.07 -1.62
CA LYS A 37 -5.42 -12.16 -1.02
C LYS A 37 -5.08 -13.50 -1.67
N ASP A 38 -4.99 -13.55 -2.99
CA ASP A 38 -4.68 -14.79 -3.71
C ASP A 38 -3.25 -15.27 -3.41
N ARG A 39 -2.30 -14.36 -3.19
CA ARG A 39 -0.92 -14.69 -2.81
C ARG A 39 -0.77 -15.13 -1.35
N LEU A 40 -1.50 -14.50 -0.43
CA LEU A 40 -1.37 -14.72 1.02
C LEU A 40 -2.37 -15.74 1.58
N GLY A 41 -3.44 -16.05 0.83
CA GLY A 41 -4.56 -16.86 1.30
C GLY A 41 -5.55 -16.13 2.21
N HIS A 42 -5.28 -14.86 2.56
CA HIS A 42 -6.17 -14.04 3.39
C HIS A 42 -6.14 -12.56 2.99
N THR A 43 -7.22 -11.83 3.27
CA THR A 43 -7.44 -10.43 2.86
C THR A 43 -6.68 -9.39 3.69
N THR A 44 -5.90 -9.82 4.67
CA THR A 44 -5.30 -8.99 5.72
C THR A 44 -4.02 -8.25 5.27
N ILE A 45 -4.07 -7.67 4.08
CA ILE A 45 -2.93 -6.99 3.43
C ILE A 45 -2.50 -5.73 4.19
N ASP A 46 -3.43 -5.12 4.93
CA ASP A 46 -3.22 -3.82 5.59
C ASP A 46 -2.70 -3.94 7.02
N LEU A 47 -2.59 -5.17 7.57
CA LEU A 47 -2.04 -5.40 8.91
C LEU A 47 -0.54 -5.72 8.90
N GLY A 48 0.17 -5.42 7.81
CA GLY A 48 1.62 -5.68 7.72
C GLY A 48 1.96 -7.17 7.66
N ILE A 49 1.13 -7.97 6.97
CA ILE A 49 1.44 -9.38 6.75
C ILE A 49 2.21 -9.53 5.43
N ALA A 50 3.46 -9.95 5.52
CA ALA A 50 4.30 -10.23 4.37
C ALA A 50 4.02 -11.62 3.78
N PRO A 51 4.18 -11.84 2.47
CA PRO A 51 4.20 -13.17 1.88
C PRO A 51 5.41 -13.95 2.38
N GLN A 52 5.37 -15.29 2.30
CA GLN A 52 6.51 -16.12 2.72
C GLN A 52 7.77 -15.85 1.88
N LYS A 53 7.60 -15.45 0.61
CA LYS A 53 8.69 -15.12 -0.30
C LYS A 53 8.31 -13.92 -1.15
N LEU A 54 9.25 -13.00 -1.32
CA LEU A 54 9.08 -11.87 -2.23
C LEU A 54 9.58 -12.27 -3.62
N GLU A 55 8.66 -12.42 -4.56
CA GLU A 55 8.97 -12.67 -5.97
C GLU A 55 9.26 -11.35 -6.69
N SER A 56 10.46 -11.24 -7.26
CA SER A 56 10.81 -10.14 -8.15
C SER A 56 11.20 -10.70 -9.52
N TYR A 57 10.63 -10.14 -10.57
CA TYR A 57 10.99 -10.47 -11.95
C TYR A 57 12.14 -9.55 -12.38
N GLN A 58 13.34 -10.11 -12.51
CA GLN A 58 14.49 -9.39 -13.05
C GLN A 58 15.12 -10.22 -14.18
N ASN A 59 15.26 -9.63 -15.37
CA ASN A 59 15.91 -10.25 -16.55
C ASN A 59 15.34 -11.62 -16.97
N GLY A 60 14.06 -11.90 -16.71
CA GLY A 60 13.42 -13.17 -17.07
C GLY A 60 13.53 -14.26 -16.01
N ASP A 61 14.31 -14.04 -14.95
CA ASP A 61 14.41 -14.96 -13.81
C ASP A 61 13.60 -14.46 -12.61
N ILE A 62 12.98 -15.41 -11.89
CA ILE A 62 12.26 -15.15 -10.64
C ILE A 62 13.29 -15.16 -9.50
N LYS A 63 13.60 -14.00 -8.95
CA LYS A 63 14.37 -13.89 -7.70
C LYS A 63 13.42 -13.89 -6.53
N ASN A 64 13.54 -14.92 -5.70
CA ASN A 64 12.91 -15.02 -4.40
C ASN A 64 13.82 -14.42 -3.33
N THR A 65 13.38 -13.35 -2.68
CA THR A 65 14.08 -12.77 -1.51
C THR A 65 13.24 -13.04 -0.27
N ASP A 66 13.89 -13.36 0.85
CA ASP A 66 13.19 -13.44 2.14
C ASP A 66 12.74 -12.01 2.53
N PRO A 67 11.44 -11.77 2.78
CA PRO A 67 10.96 -10.48 3.24
C PRO A 67 11.71 -9.96 4.48
N LEU A 68 12.14 -10.85 5.38
CA LEU A 68 12.87 -10.44 6.57
C LEU A 68 14.25 -9.86 6.25
N GLU A 69 14.96 -10.42 5.27
CA GLU A 69 16.23 -9.86 4.77
C GLU A 69 16.02 -8.47 4.16
N ARG A 70 14.92 -8.28 3.42
CA ARG A 70 14.58 -6.98 2.86
C ARG A 70 14.32 -5.94 3.95
N LEU A 71 13.64 -6.33 5.03
CA LEU A 71 13.34 -5.47 6.18
C LEU A 71 14.56 -5.07 7.00
N GLN A 72 15.65 -5.86 7.01
CA GLN A 72 16.88 -5.50 7.72
C GLN A 72 17.53 -4.20 7.19
N SER A 73 17.18 -3.80 5.96
CA SER A 73 17.68 -2.56 5.34
C SER A 73 16.94 -1.31 5.84
N VAL A 74 15.82 -1.45 6.55
CA VAL A 74 15.05 -0.32 7.10
C VAL A 74 15.87 0.37 8.21
N ARG A 75 15.91 1.70 8.18
CA ARG A 75 16.56 2.50 9.24
C ARG A 75 15.59 3.51 9.83
N GLY A 76 15.29 3.35 11.12
CA GLY A 76 14.27 4.15 11.82
C GLY A 76 12.87 3.89 11.28
N HIS A 77 11.96 4.84 11.50
CA HIS A 77 10.54 4.71 11.12
C HIS A 77 10.07 5.77 10.12
N LEU A 78 10.98 6.65 9.68
CA LEU A 78 10.63 7.71 8.75
C LEU A 78 10.32 7.11 7.37
N VAL A 79 9.16 7.47 6.82
CA VAL A 79 8.70 7.12 5.48
C VAL A 79 8.25 8.37 4.74
N SER A 80 8.25 8.33 3.42
CA SER A 80 7.66 9.37 2.57
C SER A 80 6.14 9.29 2.68
N PHE A 81 5.50 10.42 2.91
CA PHE A 81 4.04 10.51 2.90
C PHE A 81 3.54 10.48 1.45
N PRO A 82 2.64 9.55 1.08
CA PRO A 82 2.14 9.43 -0.28
C PRO A 82 1.14 10.55 -0.60
N LEU A 83 1.38 11.25 -1.71
CA LEU A 83 0.55 12.37 -2.16
C LEU A 83 -0.38 11.99 -3.32
N ASP A 84 -0.07 10.90 -4.01
CA ASP A 84 -0.81 10.46 -5.20
C ASP A 84 -1.82 9.34 -4.88
N PHE A 85 -1.86 8.87 -3.63
CA PHE A 85 -2.82 7.85 -3.17
C PHE A 85 -4.26 8.34 -3.36
N MET A 86 -5.05 7.56 -4.11
CA MET A 86 -6.44 7.86 -4.47
C MET A 86 -6.66 9.24 -5.12
N SER A 87 -5.61 9.83 -5.70
CA SER A 87 -5.64 11.19 -6.30
C SER A 87 -6.64 11.35 -7.47
N LYS A 88 -7.13 10.24 -8.04
CA LYS A 88 -8.13 10.25 -9.12
C LYS A 88 -9.55 9.97 -8.63
N GLU A 89 -9.78 9.99 -7.32
CA GLU A 89 -11.10 9.79 -6.70
C GLU A 89 -11.56 11.08 -6.00
N ASP A 90 -12.87 11.31 -5.99
CA ASP A 90 -13.46 12.23 -5.02
C ASP A 90 -13.58 11.49 -3.69
N LEU A 91 -12.77 11.90 -2.71
CA LEU A 91 -12.71 11.29 -1.38
C LEU A 91 -13.74 11.88 -0.41
N ARG A 92 -14.51 12.89 -0.82
CA ARG A 92 -15.58 13.44 0.01
C ARG A 92 -16.65 12.37 0.24
N PRO A 93 -17.28 12.32 1.42
CA PRO A 93 -18.44 11.48 1.65
C PRO A 93 -19.50 11.72 0.57
N VAL A 94 -20.07 10.64 0.04
CA VAL A 94 -21.17 10.75 -0.91
C VAL A 94 -22.39 11.23 -0.14
N PHE A 95 -22.94 12.38 -0.53
CA PHE A 95 -24.15 12.92 0.11
C PHE A 95 -25.36 12.06 -0.23
N ASN A 96 -25.69 11.13 0.66
CA ASN A 96 -27.02 10.52 0.72
C ASN A 96 -27.86 11.35 1.70
N GLU A 97 -29.17 11.48 1.48
CA GLU A 97 -30.04 12.46 2.18
C GLU A 97 -29.98 12.43 3.73
N SER A 98 -29.52 11.33 4.34
CA SER A 98 -29.35 11.19 5.79
C SER A 98 -28.04 11.77 6.36
N GLU A 99 -27.05 12.14 5.54
CA GLU A 99 -25.68 12.49 5.97
C GLU A 99 -25.33 13.97 5.76
N TYR A 100 -26.33 14.84 5.61
CA TYR A 100 -26.16 16.28 5.35
C TYR A 100 -25.17 16.97 6.31
N TYR A 101 -25.22 16.63 7.60
CA TYR A 101 -24.35 17.22 8.63
C TYR A 101 -22.90 16.71 8.62
N ALA A 102 -22.58 15.63 7.92
CA ALA A 102 -21.21 15.10 7.88
C ALA A 102 -20.23 16.09 7.22
N SER A 103 -20.73 16.93 6.32
CA SER A 103 -19.94 17.99 5.69
C SER A 103 -19.42 19.04 6.68
N GLN A 104 -20.13 19.30 7.79
CA GLN A 104 -19.75 20.37 8.73
C GLN A 104 -18.59 19.99 9.67
N VAL A 105 -18.18 18.72 9.68
CA VAL A 105 -17.13 18.22 10.58
C VAL A 105 -15.74 18.31 9.96
N PHE A 106 -15.65 18.19 8.64
CA PHE A 106 -14.39 18.05 7.90
C PHE A 106 -14.19 19.15 6.82
N TYR A 107 -15.02 20.20 6.84
CA TYR A 107 -14.87 21.40 5.99
C TYR A 107 -14.02 22.48 6.65
#